data_AF-A0A502LR29-F1
#
_entry.id   AF-A0A502LR29-F1
#
_cell.length_a   1.000
_cell.length_b   1.000
_cell.length_c   1.000
_cell.angle_alpha   90.00
_cell.angle_beta   90.00
_cell.angle_gamma   90.00
#
_symmetry.space_group_name_H-M   'P 1'
#
loop_
_entity.id
_entity.type
_entity.pdbx_description
1 polymer ?
#
loop_
_entity_poly.entity_id
_entity_poly.type
_entity_poly.pdbx_seq_one_letter_code
_entity_poly.pdbx_strand_id
1 'polypeptide(L)'
;MAKVNKFKRWGYHVLISIDQLFNALIGGAADETLSSRTYRQAVLKEKPLKRWRVLLHLINGLFFDRNHCKEAYFSEVYRRQYTEDFQQETAK
;
A
#
# COMPACT_ATOMS: atom_id res chain seq x y z
N MET A 1 22.74 -11.51 -2.96
CA MET A 1 21.42 -11.22 -2.35
C MET A 1 21.64 -11.00 -0.86
N ALA A 2 21.33 -9.82 -0.33
CA ALA A 2 21.44 -9.58 1.11
C ALA A 2 20.50 -10.56 1.85
N LYS A 3 20.96 -11.16 2.95
CA LYS A 3 20.13 -12.00 3.83
C LYS A 3 19.02 -11.12 4.42
N VAL A 4 17.88 -11.01 3.74
CA VAL A 4 16.71 -10.32 4.27
C VAL A 4 16.32 -11.05 5.54
N ASN A 5 16.31 -10.34 6.67
CA ASN A 5 15.95 -10.94 7.94
C ASN A 5 14.49 -11.41 7.87
N LYS A 6 14.27 -12.73 7.97
CA LYS A 6 12.93 -13.35 7.92
C LYS A 6 11.95 -12.68 8.89
N PHE A 7 12.41 -12.28 10.06
CA PHE A 7 11.60 -11.57 11.07
C PHE A 7 11.14 -10.18 10.58
N LYS A 8 12.02 -9.43 9.90
CA LYS A 8 11.67 -8.12 9.32
C LYS A 8 10.62 -8.28 8.22
N ARG A 9 10.77 -9.29 7.35
CA ARG A 9 9.79 -9.57 6.28
C ARG A 9 8.44 -9.98 6.85
N TRP A 10 8.44 -10.85 7.86
CA TRP A 10 7.22 -11.23 8.57
C TRP A 10 6.51 -10.03 9.19
N GLY A 11 7.24 -9.20 9.96
CA GLY A 11 6.66 -8.00 10.58
C GLY A 11 6.11 -7.00 9.55
N TYR A 12 6.80 -6.85 8.41
CA TYR A 12 6.31 -6.04 7.29
C TYR A 12 4.97 -6.56 6.74
N HIS A 13 4.81 -7.87 6.52
CA HIS A 13 3.54 -8.44 6.06
C HIS A 13 2.42 -8.28 7.11
N VAL A 14 2.73 -8.39 8.41
CA VAL A 14 1.75 -8.15 9.47
C VAL A 14 1.24 -6.71 9.45
N LEU A 15 2.12 -5.73 9.28
CA LEU A 15 1.70 -4.32 9.19
C LEU A 15 0.85 -4.06 7.94
N ILE A 16 1.20 -4.65 6.80
CA ILE A 16 0.40 -4.56 5.58
C ILE A 16 -0.97 -5.21 5.74
N SER A 17 -1.04 -6.40 6.33
CA SER A 17 -2.32 -7.11 6.47
C SER A 17 -3.27 -6.37 7.41
N ILE A 18 -2.75 -5.72 8.45
CA ILE A 18 -3.53 -4.83 9.32
C ILE A 18 -4.07 -3.64 8.52
N ASP A 19 -3.23 -2.99 7.71
CA ASP A 19 -3.65 -1.85 6.89
C ASP A 19 -4.71 -2.23 5.85
N GLN A 20 -4.52 -3.36 5.15
CA GLN A 20 -5.48 -3.94 4.21
C GLN A 20 -6.79 -4.32 4.90
N LEU A 21 -6.73 -4.89 6.11
CA LEU A 21 -7.93 -5.18 6.91
C LEU A 21 -8.70 -3.89 7.22
N PHE A 22 -8.04 -2.85 7.71
CA PHE A 22 -8.69 -1.57 7.95
C PHE A 22 -9.27 -0.98 6.66
N ASN A 23 -8.55 -1.03 5.55
CA ASN A 23 -9.06 -0.57 4.26
C ASN A 23 -10.33 -1.32 3.83
N ALA A 24 -10.34 -2.65 3.97
CA ALA A 24 -11.49 -3.49 3.66
C ALA A 24 -12.71 -3.17 4.55
N LEU A 25 -12.50 -2.99 5.86
CA LEU A 25 -13.55 -2.64 6.81
C LEU A 25 -14.22 -1.30 6.48
N ILE A 26 -13.51 -0.36 5.86
CA ILE A 26 -14.06 0.92 5.40
C ILE A 26 -14.45 0.91 3.91
N GLY A 27 -14.72 -0.28 3.36
CA GLY A 27 -15.24 -0.47 1.99
C GLY A 27 -14.20 -0.32 0.88
N GLY A 28 -12.93 -0.61 1.18
CA GLY A 28 -11.84 -0.76 0.21
C GLY A 28 -11.68 -2.19 -0.27
N ALA A 29 -10.74 -2.43 -1.19
CA ALA A 29 -10.40 -3.79 -1.61
C ALA A 29 -9.52 -4.48 -0.56
N ALA A 30 -9.68 -5.80 -0.43
CA ALA A 30 -8.98 -6.60 0.58
C ALA A 30 -7.46 -6.73 0.31
N ASP A 31 -7.04 -6.51 -0.92
CA ASP A 31 -5.66 -6.54 -1.40
C ASP A 31 -5.07 -5.14 -1.66
N GLU A 32 -5.76 -4.08 -1.25
CA GLU A 32 -5.32 -2.69 -1.41
C GLU A 32 -5.03 -2.08 -0.03
N THR A 33 -3.84 -1.51 0.15
CA THR A 33 -3.53 -0.66 1.32
C THR A 33 -4.31 0.66 1.30
N LEU A 34 -4.63 1.20 2.47
CA LEU A 34 -5.31 2.48 2.63
C LEU A 34 -4.52 3.63 1.98
N SER A 35 -3.20 3.61 2.12
CA SER A 35 -2.29 4.58 1.48
C SER A 35 -2.40 4.52 -0.05
N SER A 36 -2.41 3.33 -0.65
CA SER A 36 -2.60 3.12 -2.09
C SER A 36 -3.96 3.65 -2.57
N ARG A 37 -5.04 3.26 -1.88
CA ARG A 37 -6.41 3.73 -2.17
C ARG A 37 -6.50 5.25 -2.11
N THR A 38 -5.86 5.85 -1.10
CA THR A 38 -5.84 7.30 -0.89
C THR A 38 -5.20 8.01 -2.08
N TYR A 39 -4.04 7.53 -2.55
CA TYR A 39 -3.38 8.08 -3.73
C TYR A 39 -4.27 7.99 -4.98
N ARG A 40 -4.86 6.81 -5.23
CA ARG A 40 -5.75 6.58 -6.39
C ARG A 40 -6.95 7.53 -6.38
N GLN A 41 -7.57 7.72 -5.22
CA GLN A 41 -8.75 8.58 -5.09
C GLN A 41 -8.43 10.08 -5.04
N ALA A 42 -7.25 10.46 -4.55
CA ALA A 42 -6.85 11.87 -4.41
C ALA A 42 -6.16 12.44 -5.66
N VAL A 43 -5.42 11.61 -6.40
CA VAL A 43 -4.53 12.03 -7.50
C VAL A 43 -4.98 11.51 -8.85
N LEU A 44 -5.33 10.23 -8.97
CA LEU A 44 -5.60 9.59 -10.27
C LEU A 44 -7.04 9.78 -10.76
N LYS A 45 -7.97 10.12 -9.86
CA LYS A 45 -9.38 10.36 -10.20
C LYS A 45 -9.56 11.76 -10.79
N GLU A 46 -10.29 11.88 -11.90
CA GLU A 46 -10.54 13.17 -12.58
C GLU A 46 -11.14 14.24 -11.66
N LYS A 47 -12.09 13.84 -10.80
CA LYS A 47 -12.75 14.70 -9.82
C LYS A 47 -12.58 14.13 -8.41
N PRO A 48 -11.43 14.39 -7.76
CA PRO A 48 -11.15 13.84 -6.44
C PRO A 48 -11.94 14.60 -5.36
N LEU A 49 -12.53 13.85 -4.43
CA LEU A 49 -13.22 14.46 -3.28
C LEU A 49 -12.20 15.09 -2.34
N LYS A 50 -12.55 16.24 -1.73
CA LYS A 50 -11.67 16.96 -0.79
C LYS A 50 -11.15 16.07 0.36
N ARG A 51 -11.99 15.17 0.87
CA ARG A 51 -11.62 14.22 1.95
C ARG A 51 -10.37 13.39 1.61
N TRP A 52 -10.23 12.96 0.34
CA TRP A 52 -9.10 12.13 -0.08
C TRP A 52 -7.81 12.94 -0.18
N ARG A 53 -7.89 14.20 -0.61
CA ARG A 53 -6.74 15.11 -0.59
C ARG A 53 -6.28 15.40 0.84
N VAL A 54 -7.21 15.61 1.77
CA VAL A 54 -6.86 15.79 3.20
C VAL A 54 -6.19 14.54 3.74
N LEU A 55 -6.78 13.37 3.49
CA LEU A 55 -6.23 12.08 3.93
C LEU A 55 -4.83 11.83 3.35
N LEU A 56 -4.58 12.18 2.08
CA LEU A 56 -3.28 12.06 1.44
C LEU A 56 -2.20 12.85 2.20
N HIS A 57 -2.48 14.11 2.54
CA HIS A 57 -1.54 14.95 3.29
C HIS A 57 -1.35 14.46 4.72
N LEU A 58 -2.43 13.97 5.36
CA LEU A 58 -2.39 13.40 6.70
C LEU A 58 -1.50 12.15 6.77
N ILE A 59 -1.71 11.19 5.87
CA ILE A 59 -0.94 9.94 5.84
C ILE A 59 0.52 10.24 5.49
N ASN A 60 0.80 11.02 4.45
CA ASN A 60 2.17 11.40 4.11
C ASN A 60 2.88 12.13 5.27
N GLY A 61 2.16 12.96 6.02
CA GLY A 61 2.66 13.62 7.23
C GLY A 61 2.94 12.64 8.37
N LEU A 62 2.05 11.68 8.63
CA LEU A 62 2.20 10.65 9.67
C LEU A 62 3.46 9.80 9.45
N PHE A 63 3.75 9.46 8.20
CA PHE A 63 4.94 8.69 7.83
C PHE A 63 6.19 9.54 7.60
N PHE A 64 6.10 10.87 7.80
CA PHE A 64 7.18 11.83 7.52
C PHE A 64 7.77 11.69 6.10
N ASP A 65 6.97 11.23 5.15
CA ASP A 65 7.36 10.98 3.76
C ASP A 65 6.29 11.50 2.80
N ARG A 66 6.67 12.53 2.04
CA ARG A 66 5.79 13.21 1.07
C ARG A 66 5.34 12.30 -0.07
N ASN A 67 6.05 11.21 -0.33
CA ASN A 67 5.73 10.27 -1.40
C ASN A 67 5.17 8.94 -0.87
N HIS A 68 4.93 8.80 0.44
CA HIS A 68 4.49 7.54 1.04
C HIS A 68 3.30 6.90 0.32
N CYS A 69 2.20 7.65 0.12
CA CYS A 69 1.01 7.12 -0.56
C CYS A 69 1.26 6.80 -2.04
N LYS A 70 2.14 7.55 -2.71
CA LYS A 70 2.53 7.30 -4.10
C LYS A 70 3.31 5.99 -4.21
N GLU A 71 4.30 5.80 -3.33
CA GLU A 71 5.11 4.58 -3.30
C GLU A 71 4.28 3.37 -2.88
N ALA A 72 3.31 3.54 -1.96
CA ALA A 72 2.35 2.49 -1.63
C ALA A 72 1.54 2.07 -2.87
N TYR A 73 1.00 3.03 -3.62
CA TYR A 73 0.28 2.75 -4.87
C TYR A 73 1.14 1.96 -5.87
N PHE A 74 2.37 2.41 -6.13
CA PHE A 74 3.26 1.68 -7.04
C PHE A 74 3.69 0.32 -6.48
N SER A 75 3.80 0.17 -5.17
CA SER A 75 4.11 -1.13 -4.56
C SER A 75 3.00 -2.15 -4.78
N GLU A 76 1.73 -1.73 -4.75
CA GLU A 76 0.59 -2.58 -5.13
C GLU A 76 0.61 -2.91 -6.63
N VAL A 77 0.78 -1.90 -7.49
CA VAL A 77 0.82 -2.08 -8.96
C VAL A 77 1.90 -3.08 -9.37
N TYR A 78 3.09 -2.97 -8.76
CA TYR A 78 4.22 -3.86 -9.04
C TYR A 78 4.24 -5.12 -8.16
N ARG A 79 3.20 -5.35 -7.34
CA ARG A 79 3.08 -6.50 -6.43
C ARG A 79 4.31 -6.74 -5.56
N ARG A 80 4.96 -5.66 -5.09
CA ARG A 80 6.20 -5.75 -4.28
C ARG A 80 5.99 -6.44 -2.94
N GLN A 81 4.75 -6.49 -2.46
CA GLN A 81 4.36 -7.14 -1.22
C GLN A 81 4.19 -8.65 -1.37
N TYR A 82 4.23 -9.21 -2.59
CA TYR A 82 3.98 -10.64 -2.79
C TYR A 82 5.23 -11.47 -2.49
N THR A 83 5.05 -12.75 -2.13
CA THR A 83 6.17 -13.68 -2.04
C THR A 83 6.68 -14.03 -3.44
N GLU A 84 7.92 -14.53 -3.51
CA GLU A 84 8.57 -14.90 -4.77
C GLU A 84 7.76 -15.95 -5.53
N ASP A 85 7.06 -16.84 -4.82
CA ASP A 85 6.19 -17.88 -5.38
C ASP A 85 4.99 -17.32 -6.16
N PHE A 86 4.57 -16.08 -5.86
CA PHE A 86 3.47 -15.40 -6.55
C PHE A 86 3.95 -14.41 -7.63
N GLN A 87 5.25 -14.38 -7.94
CA GLN A 87 5.77 -13.64 -9.08
C GLN A 87 5.56 -14.46 -10.36
N GLN A 88 5.13 -13.79 -11.44
CA GLN A 88 4.78 -14.46 -12.71
C GLN A 88 5.92 -15.30 -13.30
N GLU A 89 7.16 -14.86 -13.10
CA GLU A 89 8.37 -15.55 -13.57
C GLU A 89 8.67 -16.86 -12.80
N THR A 90 8.16 -16.97 -11.57
CA THR A 90 8.39 -18.13 -10.67
C THR A 90 7.22 -19.12 -10.69
N ALA A 91 6.07 -18.71 -11.22
CA ALA A 91 4.89 -19.57 -11.33
C ALA A 91 5.16 -20.72 -12.32
N LYS A 92 5.05 -21.96 -11.84
CA LYS A 92 5.22 -23.20 -12.63
C LYS A 92 3.93 -23.62 -13.31
#